data_AF-A0A6B3IJE9-F1
#
_entry.id   AF-A0A6B3IJE9-F1
#
_cell.length_a   1.000
_cell.length_b   1.000
_cell.length_c   1.000
_cell.angle_alpha   90.00
_cell.angle_beta   90.00
_cell.angle_gamma   90.00
#
_symmetry.space_group_name_H-M   'P 1'
#
loop_
_entity.id
_entity.type
_entity.pdbx_description
1 polymer ?
#
loop_
_entity_poly.entity_id
_entity_poly.type
_entity_poly.pdbx_seq_one_letter_code
_entity_poly.pdbx_strand_id
1 'polypeptide(L)' 'TWMADAIDAYPTTLPGLSAAHILEGCGHWIQQERPDEVNRLLTRWLNGLR' A
#
# COMPACT_ATOMS: atom_id res chain seq x y z
N THR A 1 -5.70 13.04 8.23
CA THR A 1 -6.38 11.74 8.46
C THR A 1 -5.59 10.95 9.49
N TRP A 2 -6.18 9.93 10.13
CA TRP A 2 -5.47 9.13 11.13
C TRP A 2 -4.14 8.58 10.56
N MET A 3 -3.04 8.82 11.28
CA MET A 3 -1.67 8.36 10.94
C MET A 3 -1.07 8.90 9.62
N ALA A 4 -1.60 9.99 9.06
CA ALA A 4 -1.01 10.61 7.86
C ALA A 4 0.48 10.95 8.04
N ASP A 5 0.84 11.57 9.18
CA ASP A 5 2.23 11.95 9.49
C ASP A 5 3.19 10.74 9.48
N ALA A 6 2.71 9.55 9.84
CA ALA A 6 3.53 8.34 9.81
C ALA A 6 3.81 7.88 8.37
N ILE A 7 2.82 8.00 7.47
CA ILE A 7 2.98 7.68 6.03
C ILE A 7 3.93 8.70 5.39
N ASP A 8 3.78 9.98 5.70
CA ASP A 8 4.67 11.03 5.20
C ASP A 8 6.14 10.82 5.63
N ALA A 9 6.35 10.16 6.78
CA ALA A 9 7.67 9.83 7.30
C ALA A 9 8.30 8.55 6.69
N TYR A 10 7.56 7.77 5.88
CA TYR A 10 8.07 6.53 5.27
C TYR A 10 9.37 6.67 4.47
N PRO A 11 9.65 7.78 3.74
CA PRO A 11 10.95 7.95 3.07
C PRO A 11 12.15 7.88 4.02
N THR A 12 11.95 8.19 5.31
CA THR A 12 12.98 8.12 6.35
C THR A 12 12.91 6.82 7.14
N THR A 13 11.71 6.38 7.52
CA THR A 13 11.52 5.25 8.44
C THR A 13 11.51 3.88 7.76
N LEU A 14 11.25 3.82 6.45
CA LEU A 14 11.18 2.60 5.65
C LEU A 14 12.07 2.71 4.39
N PRO A 15 13.42 2.65 4.53
CA PRO A 15 14.34 2.86 3.40
C PRO A 15 14.23 1.81 2.27
N GLY A 16 13.57 0.67 2.54
CA GLY A 16 13.29 -0.38 1.55
C GLY A 16 11.84 -0.38 1.03
N LEU A 17 11.03 0.64 1.34
CA LEU A 17 9.64 0.69 0.89
C LEU A 17 9.57 0.78 -0.64
N SER A 18 8.94 -0.20 -1.28
CA SER A 18 8.79 -0.21 -2.74
C SER A 18 7.77 0.83 -3.23
N ALA A 19 6.65 0.99 -2.51
CA ALA A 19 5.61 1.98 -2.78
C ALA A 19 4.63 2.09 -1.61
N ALA A 20 3.94 3.23 -1.49
CA ALA A 20 2.72 3.38 -0.70
C ALA A 20 1.55 3.68 -1.66
N HIS A 21 0.51 2.84 -1.64
CA HIS A 21 -0.67 2.99 -2.49
C HIS A 21 -1.91 3.30 -1.64
N ILE A 22 -2.54 4.44 -1.88
CA ILE A 22 -3.84 4.78 -1.29
C ILE A 22 -4.92 4.45 -2.31
N LEU A 23 -5.88 3.60 -1.93
CA LEU A 23 -7.00 3.21 -2.79
C LEU A 23 -8.16 4.17 -2.60
N GLU A 24 -8.47 4.98 -3.62
CA GLU A 24 -9.50 6.01 -3.52
C GLU A 24 -10.90 5.39 -3.25
N GLY A 25 -11.61 6.00 -2.29
CA GLY A 25 -12.94 5.54 -1.88
C GLY A 25 -12.97 4.14 -1.25
N CYS A 26 -11.83 3.59 -0.83
CA CYS A 26 -11.75 2.32 -0.11
C CYS A 26 -11.76 2.57 1.40
N GLY A 27 -12.60 1.82 2.12
CA GLY A 27 -12.68 1.84 3.57
C GLY A 27 -11.63 0.94 4.24
N HIS A 28 -11.96 0.46 5.43
CA HIS A 28 -11.04 -0.29 6.29
C HIS A 28 -10.77 -1.71 5.78
N TRP A 29 -11.74 -2.33 5.10
CA TRP A 29 -11.67 -3.75 4.74
C TRP A 29 -11.05 -3.92 3.34
N ILE A 30 -9.83 -3.39 3.15
CA ILE A 30 -9.23 -3.12 1.84
C ILE A 30 -9.25 -4.30 0.86
N GLN A 31 -8.97 -5.51 1.33
CA GLN A 31 -8.92 -6.71 0.51
C GLN A 31 -10.31 -7.27 0.18
N GLN A 32 -11.35 -6.87 0.92
CA GLN A 32 -12.74 -7.21 0.64
C GLN A 32 -13.41 -6.15 -0.24
N GLU A 33 -13.08 -4.87 -0.04
CA GLU A 33 -13.67 -3.75 -0.78
C GLU A 33 -13.01 -3.51 -2.15
N ARG A 34 -11.72 -3.86 -2.29
CA ARG A 34 -10.94 -3.73 -3.54
C ARG A 34 -10.08 -4.99 -3.82
N PRO A 35 -10.70 -6.19 -3.89
CA PRO A 35 -9.96 -7.45 -3.99
C PRO A 35 -9.04 -7.51 -5.21
N ASP A 36 -9.54 -7.11 -6.39
CA ASP A 36 -8.75 -7.19 -7.63
C ASP A 36 -7.55 -6.24 -7.62
N GLU A 37 -7.71 -5.05 -7.07
CA GLU A 37 -6.64 -4.07 -6.98
C GLU A 37 -5.58 -4.48 -5.96
N VAL A 38 -5.98 -4.97 -4.79
CA VAL A 38 -5.06 -5.51 -3.78
C VAL A 38 -4.29 -6.71 -4.36
N ASN A 39 -4.98 -7.65 -5.01
CA ASN A 39 -4.34 -8.80 -5.65
C ASN A 39 -3.34 -8.38 -6.72
N ARG A 40 -3.69 -7.40 -7.55
CA ARG A 40 -2.80 -6.84 -8.58
C ARG A 40 -1.55 -6.19 -7.98
N LEU A 41 -1.70 -5.40 -6.92
CA LEU A 41 -0.57 -4.74 -6.25
C LEU A 41 0.37 -5.75 -5.60
N LEU A 42 -0.17 -6.72 -4.86
CA LEU A 42 0.61 -7.76 -4.19
C LEU A 42 1.37 -8.63 -5.18
N THR A 43 0.68 -9.20 -6.18
CA THR A 43 1.31 -10.11 -7.15
C THR A 43 2.35 -9.41 -8.02
N ARG A 44 2.10 -8.15 -8.41
CA ARG A 44 3.10 -7.34 -9.13
C ARG A 44 4.36 -7.13 -8.29
N TRP A 45 4.20 -6.76 -7.02
CA TRP A 45 5.32 -6.55 -6.12
C TRP A 45 6.12 -7.83 -5.93
N LEU A 46 5.46 -8.95 -5.57
CA LEU A 46 6.11 -10.24 -5.35
C LEU A 46 6.88 -10.74 -6.59
N ASN A 47 6.28 -10.62 -7.78
CA ASN A 47 6.94 -11.03 -9.03
C ASN A 47 8.12 -10.11 -9.43
N GLY A 48 8.23 -8.93 -8.83
CA GLY A 48 9.32 -7.99 -9.07
C GLY A 48 10.51 -8.13 -8.10
N LEU A 49 10.37 -8.94 -7.05
CA LEU A 49 11.44 -9.20 -6.09
C LEU A 49 12.49 -10.13 -6.72
N ARG A 50 13.76 -9.91 -6.39
CA ARG A 50 14.90 -10.73 -6.80
C ARG A 50 15.65 -11.25 -5.57
#